data_AF-A0A7L4TM15-F1
#
_entry.id   AF-A0A7L4TM15-F1
#
_cell.length_a   1.000
_cell.length_b   1.000
_cell.length_c   1.000
_cell.angle_alpha   90.00
_cell.angle_beta   90.00
_cell.angle_gamma   90.00
#
_symmetry.space_group_name_H-M   'P 1'
#
loop_
_entity.id
_entity.type
_entity.pdbx_description
1 polymer ?
#
loop_
_entity_poly.entity_id
_entity_poly.type
_entity_poly.pdbx_seq_one_letter_code
_entity_poly.pdbx_strand_id
1 'polypeptide(L)'
;MSIFKRLFGEKNKEKQETSKEENVTFSAGTMSQSDLDKMKVGDVITLGNEKETEVKYDSVWIEASENPFKIRIFDCREYALKMISTTQNSDVARQFIESRNSDGKEYIGKFPENGVKIEVNLNFDTEGKQLADGPVFKSTTMEEKWDIYKYANFLFFVRSWTGELVYFTNYIPTQKGFKVDIIVVNDTKIDEEDPHFELKVVEFLIHSYVLGYPVPHPIPKVLEDHENIILNYSFSMFGNRGLYASYE
;
A
#
# COMPACT_ATOMS: atom_id res chain seq x y z
N MET A 1 3.74 -20.44 12.37
CA MET A 1 2.28 -20.29 12.17
C MET A 1 2.09 -19.66 10.80
N SER A 2 1.28 -20.26 9.93
CA SER A 2 1.23 -19.89 8.50
C SER A 2 0.81 -18.43 8.27
N ILE A 3 1.57 -17.69 7.47
CA ILE A 3 1.29 -16.30 7.07
C ILE A 3 -0.09 -16.19 6.39
N PHE A 4 -0.55 -17.26 5.74
CA PHE A 4 -1.90 -17.39 5.20
C PHE A 4 -3.00 -17.24 6.26
N LYS A 5 -2.80 -17.74 7.49
CA LYS A 5 -3.77 -17.59 8.60
C LYS A 5 -3.92 -16.15 9.06
N ARG A 6 -2.90 -15.33 8.84
CA ARG A 6 -2.86 -13.92 9.27
C ARG A 6 -3.46 -12.99 8.23
N LEU A 7 -3.43 -13.39 6.95
CA LEU A 7 -4.03 -12.65 5.83
C LEU A 7 -5.48 -13.06 5.54
N PHE A 8 -5.85 -14.33 5.77
CA PHE A 8 -7.19 -14.85 5.52
C PHE A 8 -7.55 -15.88 6.61
N GLY A 9 -8.37 -15.47 7.59
CA GLY A 9 -8.75 -16.34 8.71
C GLY A 9 -9.38 -17.67 8.28
N GLU A 10 -9.03 -18.77 8.97
CA GLU A 10 -9.61 -20.09 8.75
C GLU A 10 -11.09 -20.15 9.14
N LYS A 11 -11.94 -20.68 8.26
CA LYS A 11 -13.24 -21.25 8.64
C LYS A 11 -13.02 -22.63 9.24
N ASN A 12 -13.08 -22.75 10.57
CA ASN A 12 -13.40 -24.02 11.22
C ASN A 12 -14.73 -23.91 11.97
N LYS A 13 -15.66 -24.81 11.63
CA LYS A 13 -16.94 -24.99 12.31
C LYS A 13 -16.68 -25.70 13.63
N GLU A 14 -16.84 -25.01 14.74
CA GLU A 14 -17.28 -25.61 16.00
C GLU A 14 -17.94 -24.54 16.88
N LYS A 15 -19.09 -24.90 17.48
CA LYS A 15 -19.92 -24.02 18.31
C LYS A 15 -19.31 -23.90 19.71
N GLN A 16 -19.05 -22.69 20.20
CA GLN A 16 -19.66 -22.12 21.43
C GLN A 16 -19.07 -20.74 21.83
N GLU A 17 -20.00 -19.84 22.16
CA GLU A 17 -19.94 -18.70 23.10
C GLU A 17 -18.89 -17.57 22.94
N THR A 18 -19.32 -16.55 22.19
CA THR A 18 -19.16 -15.10 22.37
C THR A 18 -17.99 -14.56 23.21
N SER A 19 -16.91 -14.19 22.51
CA SER A 19 -16.19 -12.94 22.74
C SER A 19 -16.17 -12.16 21.41
N LYS A 20 -16.62 -10.90 21.41
CA LYS A 20 -16.60 -10.02 20.23
C LYS A 20 -15.15 -9.70 19.87
N GLU A 21 -14.59 -10.47 18.96
CA GLU A 21 -13.49 -10.01 18.09
C GLU A 21 -14.13 -9.44 16.82
N GLU A 22 -14.03 -8.12 16.64
CA GLU A 22 -14.46 -7.44 15.43
C GLU A 22 -13.46 -7.74 14.30
N ASN A 23 -13.63 -8.89 13.65
CA ASN A 23 -12.95 -9.20 12.39
C ASN A 23 -13.55 -8.33 11.28
N VAL A 24 -12.93 -7.18 11.01
CA VAL A 24 -13.25 -6.35 9.85
C VAL A 24 -12.75 -7.06 8.59
N THR A 25 -13.65 -7.72 7.87
CA THR A 25 -13.34 -8.31 6.57
C THR A 25 -13.56 -7.25 5.50
N PHE A 26 -12.52 -6.90 4.75
CA PHE A 26 -12.63 -6.02 3.59
C PHE A 26 -13.15 -6.84 2.39
N SER A 27 -14.39 -6.60 1.96
CA SER A 27 -14.85 -7.03 0.63
C SER A 27 -14.76 -5.84 -0.33
N ALA A 28 -13.81 -5.89 -1.26
CA ALA A 28 -13.82 -5.00 -2.43
C ALA A 28 -14.80 -5.58 -3.45
N GLY A 29 -15.73 -4.76 -3.94
CA GLY A 29 -16.57 -5.11 -5.09
C GLY A 29 -16.03 -4.44 -6.35
N THR A 30 -15.98 -5.17 -7.46
CA THR A 30 -15.65 -4.62 -8.78
C THR A 30 -16.93 -4.19 -9.49
N MET A 31 -16.96 -2.96 -10.01
CA MET A 31 -18.04 -2.48 -10.88
C MET A 31 -17.42 -1.87 -12.15
N SER A 32 -18.03 -2.14 -13.30
CA SER A 32 -17.55 -1.56 -14.57
C SER A 32 -17.91 -0.08 -14.68
N GLN A 33 -17.09 0.71 -15.38
CA GLN A 33 -17.36 2.13 -15.62
C GLN A 33 -18.72 2.33 -16.33
N SER A 34 -19.07 1.44 -17.25
CA SER A 34 -20.35 1.49 -17.96
C SER A 34 -21.57 1.21 -17.08
N ASP A 35 -21.38 0.51 -15.96
CA ASP A 35 -22.45 0.26 -14.98
C ASP A 35 -22.57 1.44 -14.02
N LEU A 36 -21.44 2.05 -13.65
CA LEU A 36 -21.38 3.29 -12.87
C LEU A 36 -22.11 4.44 -13.60
N ASP A 37 -21.85 4.59 -14.91
CA ASP A 37 -22.42 5.68 -15.74
C ASP A 37 -23.95 5.58 -15.90
N LYS A 38 -24.54 4.40 -15.62
CA LYS A 38 -25.99 4.17 -15.69
C LYS A 38 -26.70 4.39 -14.36
N MET A 39 -25.96 4.60 -13.28
CA MET A 39 -26.52 4.75 -11.94
C MET A 39 -27.28 6.05 -11.77
N LYS A 40 -28.39 5.99 -11.05
CA LYS A 40 -29.20 7.14 -10.66
C LYS A 40 -29.25 7.29 -9.15
N VAL A 41 -29.53 8.52 -8.72
CA VAL A 41 -29.74 8.84 -7.31
C VAL A 41 -30.93 8.03 -6.79
N GLY A 42 -30.66 7.11 -5.85
CA GLY A 42 -31.65 6.21 -5.26
C GLY A 42 -31.45 4.73 -5.60
N ASP A 43 -30.52 4.39 -6.50
CA ASP A 43 -30.21 3.00 -6.81
C ASP A 43 -29.47 2.33 -5.65
N VAL A 44 -29.88 1.11 -5.31
CA VAL A 44 -29.29 0.31 -4.23
C VAL A 44 -28.18 -0.57 -4.82
N ILE A 45 -26.93 -0.32 -4.41
CA ILE A 45 -25.82 -1.20 -4.76
C ILE A 45 -25.87 -2.42 -3.84
N THR A 46 -26.19 -3.59 -4.40
CA THR A 46 -26.10 -4.86 -3.68
C THR A 46 -24.71 -5.43 -3.91
N LEU A 47 -23.82 -5.29 -2.93
CA LEU A 47 -22.49 -5.93 -2.96
C LEU A 47 -22.62 -7.32 -2.34
N GLY A 48 -22.55 -8.34 -3.18
CA GLY A 48 -22.66 -9.74 -2.81
C GLY A 48 -23.93 -10.40 -3.36
N ASN A 49 -23.72 -11.41 -4.20
CA ASN A 49 -24.72 -12.29 -4.82
C ASN A 49 -25.51 -11.71 -6.02
N GLU A 50 -24.82 -11.25 -7.04
CA GLU A 50 -25.27 -11.47 -8.42
C GLU A 50 -24.09 -12.02 -9.22
N LYS A 51 -24.34 -12.92 -10.17
CA LYS A 51 -23.32 -13.63 -10.95
C LYS A 51 -22.30 -12.63 -11.50
N GLU A 52 -21.14 -12.54 -10.83
CA GLU A 52 -20.03 -11.70 -11.23
C GLU A 52 -19.61 -12.13 -12.63
N THR A 53 -19.91 -11.31 -13.64
CA THR A 53 -19.05 -11.26 -14.82
C THR A 53 -17.69 -10.85 -14.29
N GLU A 54 -16.82 -11.84 -14.12
CA GLU A 54 -15.44 -11.69 -13.68
C GLU A 54 -14.79 -10.63 -14.58
N VAL A 55 -14.60 -9.41 -14.05
CA VAL A 55 -13.91 -8.34 -14.77
C VAL A 55 -12.46 -8.79 -14.83
N LYS A 56 -12.09 -9.39 -15.96
CA LYS A 56 -10.72 -9.80 -16.20
C LYS A 56 -9.90 -8.57 -16.56
N TYR A 57 -8.87 -8.32 -15.76
CA TYR A 57 -7.84 -7.33 -16.07
C TYR A 57 -6.70 -8.04 -16.80
N ASP A 58 -6.15 -7.44 -17.85
CA ASP A 58 -4.94 -7.95 -18.46
C ASP A 58 -3.79 -7.78 -17.48
N SER A 59 -3.08 -8.89 -17.27
CA SER A 59 -1.87 -8.94 -16.48
C SER A 59 -0.94 -9.96 -17.11
N VAL A 60 0.37 -9.71 -17.04
CA VAL A 60 1.35 -10.55 -17.70
C VAL A 60 2.70 -10.44 -17.00
N TRP A 61 3.39 -11.58 -16.90
CA TRP A 61 4.80 -11.60 -16.53
C TRP A 61 5.65 -11.17 -17.74
N ILE A 62 6.49 -10.16 -17.53
CA ILE A 62 7.44 -9.64 -18.53
C ILE A 62 8.85 -10.01 -18.08
N GLU A 63 9.58 -10.68 -18.95
CA GLU A 63 10.93 -11.16 -18.64
C GLU A 63 11.93 -9.99 -18.54
N ALA A 64 13.03 -10.21 -17.81
CA ALA A 64 14.06 -9.20 -17.54
C ALA A 64 14.64 -8.56 -18.81
N SER A 65 14.72 -9.32 -19.91
CA SER A 65 15.22 -8.85 -21.21
C SER A 65 14.29 -7.85 -21.88
N GLU A 66 13.00 -7.86 -21.55
CA GLU A 66 11.94 -7.16 -22.28
C GLU A 66 11.49 -5.86 -21.60
N ASN A 67 12.06 -5.53 -20.45
CA ASN A 67 11.71 -4.34 -19.68
C ASN A 67 12.95 -3.51 -19.26
N PRO A 68 12.77 -2.24 -18.86
CA PRO A 68 13.88 -1.35 -18.53
C PRO A 68 14.52 -1.64 -17.17
N PHE A 69 13.83 -2.34 -16.27
CA PHE A 69 14.32 -2.62 -14.90
C PHE A 69 15.30 -3.80 -14.85
N LYS A 70 15.38 -4.60 -15.92
CA LYS A 70 16.31 -5.74 -16.03
C LYS A 70 16.10 -6.83 -14.97
N ILE A 71 14.88 -6.90 -14.46
CA ILE A 71 14.39 -7.92 -13.53
C ILE A 71 13.06 -8.46 -14.06
N ARG A 72 12.66 -9.67 -13.65
CA ARG A 72 11.34 -10.19 -14.05
C ARG A 72 10.25 -9.41 -13.32
N ILE A 73 9.26 -8.88 -14.06
CA ILE A 73 8.18 -8.06 -13.49
C ILE A 73 6.82 -8.62 -13.86
N PHE A 74 5.84 -8.40 -13.00
CA PHE A 74 4.44 -8.65 -13.28
C PHE A 74 3.73 -7.32 -13.54
N ASP A 75 3.09 -7.20 -14.70
CA ASP A 75 2.40 -5.98 -15.12
C ASP A 75 1.03 -5.86 -14.45
N CYS A 76 0.92 -4.92 -13.51
CA CYS A 76 -0.31 -4.64 -12.76
C CYS A 76 -1.05 -3.41 -13.31
N ARG A 77 -0.56 -2.76 -14.39
CA ARG A 77 -1.03 -1.42 -14.80
C ARG A 77 -2.52 -1.35 -15.06
N GLU A 78 -3.08 -2.33 -15.77
CA GLU A 78 -4.49 -2.28 -16.10
C GLU A 78 -5.35 -2.30 -14.84
N TYR A 79 -5.03 -3.20 -13.91
CA TYR A 79 -5.71 -3.28 -12.63
C TYR A 79 -5.50 -2.01 -11.82
N ALA A 80 -4.25 -1.56 -11.65
CA ALA A 80 -3.91 -0.40 -10.83
C ALA A 80 -4.58 0.91 -11.29
N LEU A 81 -4.79 1.07 -12.60
CA LEU A 81 -5.36 2.29 -13.18
C LEU A 81 -6.88 2.24 -13.36
N LYS A 82 -7.49 1.06 -13.48
CA LYS A 82 -8.93 0.90 -13.71
C LYS A 82 -9.73 0.48 -12.49
N MET A 83 -9.08 -0.09 -11.48
CA MET A 83 -9.75 -0.51 -10.25
C MET A 83 -10.22 0.71 -9.46
N ILE A 84 -11.51 0.74 -9.12
CA ILE A 84 -12.13 1.78 -8.31
C ILE A 84 -12.36 1.23 -6.90
N SER A 85 -11.74 1.86 -5.92
CA SER A 85 -11.90 1.49 -4.52
C SER A 85 -13.19 2.10 -3.95
N THR A 86 -13.93 1.32 -3.20
CA THR A 86 -15.06 1.81 -2.39
C THR A 86 -14.93 1.28 -0.96
N THR A 87 -15.54 1.98 -0.01
CA THR A 87 -15.67 1.50 1.38
C THR A 87 -17.12 1.65 1.82
N GLN A 88 -17.66 0.61 2.44
CA GLN A 88 -18.96 0.68 3.13
C GLN A 88 -18.81 1.08 4.60
N ASN A 89 -17.57 1.12 5.11
CA ASN A 89 -17.29 1.55 6.46
C ASN A 89 -17.28 3.09 6.51
N SER A 90 -18.30 3.66 7.16
CA SER A 90 -18.48 5.10 7.31
C SER A 90 -17.34 5.77 8.06
N ASP A 91 -16.71 5.08 9.02
CA ASP A 91 -15.56 5.62 9.76
C ASP A 91 -14.34 5.76 8.87
N VAL A 92 -14.09 4.79 7.98
CA VAL A 92 -13.01 4.87 7.00
C VAL A 92 -13.25 5.99 6.00
N ALA A 93 -14.48 6.13 5.48
CA ALA A 93 -14.83 7.23 4.59
C ALA A 93 -14.64 8.59 5.26
N ARG A 94 -15.12 8.74 6.50
CA ARG A 94 -14.97 9.95 7.31
C ARG A 94 -13.50 10.26 7.58
N GLN A 95 -12.72 9.26 8.01
CA GLN A 95 -11.29 9.41 8.30
C GLN A 95 -10.51 9.85 7.06
N PHE A 96 -10.79 9.25 5.90
CA PHE A 96 -10.14 9.64 4.64
C PHE A 96 -10.38 11.12 4.31
N ILE A 97 -11.64 11.58 4.42
CA ILE A 97 -12.04 12.97 4.16
C ILE A 97 -11.40 13.93 5.18
N GLU A 98 -11.52 13.63 6.47
CA GLU A 98 -10.95 14.46 7.55
C GLU A 98 -9.43 14.59 7.41
N SER A 99 -8.76 13.48 7.09
CA SER A 99 -7.31 13.43 6.96
C SER A 99 -6.81 14.26 5.78
N ARG A 100 -7.63 14.62 4.77
CA ARG A 100 -7.17 15.47 3.65
C ARG A 100 -6.70 16.85 4.10
N ASN A 101 -7.21 17.35 5.22
CA ASN A 101 -6.80 18.63 5.79
C ASN A 101 -5.59 18.52 6.73
N SER A 102 -5.10 17.30 7.02
CA SER A 102 -3.92 17.10 7.84
C SER A 102 -2.64 17.49 7.08
N ASP A 103 -1.77 18.25 7.77
CA ASP A 103 -0.41 18.55 7.35
C ASP A 103 0.63 17.57 7.92
N GLY A 104 0.19 16.58 8.71
CA GLY A 104 1.02 15.52 9.28
C GLY A 104 1.74 15.87 10.57
N LYS A 105 1.54 17.07 11.16
CA LYS A 105 2.21 17.45 12.41
C LYS A 105 1.83 16.57 13.60
N GLU A 106 0.66 15.93 13.57
CA GLU A 106 0.21 15.00 14.60
C GLU A 106 1.06 13.73 14.70
N TYR A 107 1.94 13.46 13.72
CA TYR A 107 2.87 12.33 13.75
C TYR A 107 4.24 12.70 14.33
N ILE A 108 4.53 13.98 14.57
CA ILE A 108 5.80 14.41 15.16
C ILE A 108 5.94 13.80 16.56
N GLY A 109 7.03 13.07 16.79
CA GLY A 109 7.31 12.37 18.04
C GLY A 109 6.55 11.05 18.21
N LYS A 110 5.79 10.60 17.20
CA LYS A 110 5.15 9.28 17.18
C LYS A 110 6.00 8.28 16.40
N PHE A 111 5.81 7.01 16.74
CA PHE A 111 6.43 5.87 16.09
C PHE A 111 5.35 4.81 15.83
N PRO A 112 5.58 3.88 14.88
CA PRO A 112 4.76 2.68 14.77
C PRO A 112 4.66 1.94 16.12
N GLU A 113 3.50 1.32 16.37
CA GLU A 113 3.31 0.48 17.55
C GLU A 113 4.34 -0.66 17.59
N ASN A 114 4.86 -1.00 18.76
CA ASN A 114 5.95 -1.98 18.94
C ASN A 114 7.11 -1.77 17.95
N GLY A 115 7.47 -0.50 17.72
CA GLY A 115 8.46 -0.11 16.73
C GLY A 115 9.85 -0.70 16.97
N VAL A 116 10.32 -1.52 16.03
CA VAL A 116 11.70 -2.01 15.95
C VAL A 116 12.46 -1.26 14.88
N LYS A 117 13.79 -1.15 15.06
CA LYS A 117 14.69 -0.44 14.14
C LYS A 117 15.36 -1.43 13.19
N ILE A 118 15.37 -1.09 11.91
CA ILE A 118 16.15 -1.74 10.86
C ILE A 118 17.19 -0.72 10.40
N GLU A 119 18.47 -1.07 10.53
CA GLU A 119 19.57 -0.28 9.99
C GLU A 119 19.72 -0.54 8.50
N VAL A 120 19.81 0.53 7.72
CA VAL A 120 19.81 0.48 6.27
C VAL A 120 20.79 1.50 5.70
N ASN A 121 21.04 1.46 4.39
CA ASN A 121 21.83 2.48 3.71
C ASN A 121 21.24 2.79 2.33
N LEU A 122 20.08 3.44 2.33
CA LEU A 122 19.37 3.84 1.12
C LEU A 122 19.76 5.27 0.76
N ASN A 123 20.13 5.49 -0.50
CA ASN A 123 20.56 6.79 -0.99
C ASN A 123 19.71 7.19 -2.19
N PHE A 124 19.15 8.39 -2.13
CA PHE A 124 18.26 8.93 -3.15
C PHE A 124 18.89 10.17 -3.74
N ASP A 125 19.22 10.10 -5.04
CA ASP A 125 19.72 11.24 -5.80
C ASP A 125 18.54 12.08 -6.31
N THR A 126 18.52 13.34 -5.92
CA THR A 126 17.48 14.32 -6.29
C THR A 126 18.12 15.55 -6.92
N GLU A 127 19.32 15.40 -7.51
CA GLU A 127 20.11 16.47 -8.10
C GLU A 127 20.37 17.61 -7.10
N GLY A 128 20.54 17.26 -5.83
CA GLY A 128 20.76 18.16 -4.70
C GLY A 128 19.48 18.77 -4.11
N LYS A 129 18.29 18.53 -4.67
CA LYS A 129 17.02 19.06 -4.15
C LYS A 129 16.63 18.39 -2.84
N GLN A 130 16.42 19.19 -1.80
CA GLN A 130 15.99 18.67 -0.50
C GLN A 130 14.46 18.71 -0.37
N LEU A 131 13.91 17.81 0.43
CA LEU A 131 12.48 17.78 0.74
C LEU A 131 12.16 18.88 1.77
N ALA A 132 11.16 19.69 1.45
CA ALA A 132 10.63 20.69 2.38
C ALA A 132 9.77 20.02 3.46
N ASP A 133 9.66 20.67 4.62
CA ASP A 133 8.76 20.22 5.68
C ASP A 133 7.30 20.33 5.23
N GLY A 134 6.47 19.37 5.65
CA GLY A 134 5.08 19.24 5.26
C GLY A 134 4.76 17.93 4.53
N PRO A 135 3.59 17.84 3.87
CA PRO A 135 3.25 16.70 3.03
C PRO A 135 4.17 16.67 1.79
N VAL A 136 4.94 15.60 1.65
CA VAL A 136 5.74 15.33 0.44
C VAL A 136 4.98 14.43 -0.55
N PHE A 137 4.00 13.68 -0.06
CA PHE A 137 2.95 13.07 -0.86
C PHE A 137 1.63 13.10 -0.09
N LYS A 138 0.54 13.48 -0.75
CA LYS A 138 -0.79 13.54 -0.14
C LYS A 138 -1.81 12.90 -1.07
N SER A 139 -2.51 11.88 -0.60
CA SER A 139 -3.55 11.22 -1.37
C SER A 139 -4.70 12.18 -1.68
N THR A 140 -5.16 12.15 -2.92
CA THR A 140 -6.29 12.92 -3.45
C THR A 140 -7.46 12.00 -3.81
N THR A 141 -7.17 10.71 -4.08
CA THR A 141 -8.15 9.67 -4.35
C THR A 141 -8.00 8.49 -3.40
N MET A 142 -9.00 7.61 -3.37
CA MET A 142 -8.98 6.41 -2.53
C MET A 142 -8.01 5.34 -3.06
N GLU A 143 -7.62 5.44 -4.33
CA GLU A 143 -6.62 4.59 -4.98
C GLU A 143 -5.21 4.92 -4.50
N GLU A 144 -4.98 6.14 -4.01
CA GLU A 144 -3.70 6.55 -3.43
C GLU A 144 -3.65 6.12 -1.96
N LYS A 145 -3.04 4.96 -1.68
CA LYS A 145 -3.09 4.26 -0.38
C LYS A 145 -2.22 4.85 0.73
N TRP A 146 -1.40 5.85 0.42
CA TRP A 146 -0.41 6.42 1.34
C TRP A 146 -0.47 7.94 1.37
N ASP A 147 -0.24 8.50 2.55
CA ASP A 147 0.24 9.86 2.75
C ASP A 147 1.67 9.79 3.28
N ILE A 148 2.53 10.70 2.81
CA ILE A 148 3.92 10.78 3.25
C ILE A 148 4.24 12.21 3.65
N TYR A 149 4.75 12.38 4.87
CA TYR A 149 5.10 13.67 5.44
C TYR A 149 6.58 13.71 5.76
N LYS A 150 7.18 14.90 5.66
CA LYS A 150 8.54 15.17 6.06
C LYS A 150 8.55 16.28 7.09
N TYR A 151 9.22 16.07 8.22
CA TYR A 151 9.45 17.12 9.21
C TYR A 151 10.83 16.97 9.82
N ALA A 152 11.59 18.07 9.87
CA ALA A 152 13.00 18.07 10.28
C ALA A 152 13.81 16.99 9.55
N ASN A 153 14.30 15.98 10.27
CA ASN A 153 15.12 14.89 9.77
C ASN A 153 14.34 13.56 9.73
N PHE A 154 13.02 13.59 9.54
CA PHE A 154 12.19 12.39 9.55
C PHE A 154 11.17 12.35 8.42
N LEU A 155 10.86 11.14 7.96
CA LEU A 155 9.74 10.83 7.08
C LEU A 155 8.74 9.94 7.81
N PHE A 156 7.45 10.20 7.57
CA PHE A 156 6.32 9.49 8.15
C PHE A 156 5.47 8.91 7.02
N PHE A 157 5.24 7.59 7.04
CA PHE A 157 4.48 6.87 6.01
C PHE A 157 3.19 6.36 6.62
N VAL A 158 2.09 6.92 6.14
CA VAL A 158 0.78 6.79 6.78
C VAL A 158 -0.22 6.20 5.79
N ARG A 159 -1.03 5.23 6.23
CA ARG A 159 -2.15 4.72 5.42
C ARG A 159 -3.18 5.83 5.25
N SER A 160 -3.47 6.20 4.01
CA SER A 160 -4.33 7.36 3.71
C SER A 160 -5.78 7.19 4.18
N TRP A 161 -6.23 5.95 4.31
CA TRP A 161 -7.60 5.60 4.72
C TRP A 161 -7.77 5.55 6.24
N THR A 162 -6.78 5.03 6.96
CA THR A 162 -6.90 4.78 8.40
C THR A 162 -6.14 5.79 9.25
N GLY A 163 -5.20 6.55 8.66
CA GLY A 163 -4.30 7.43 9.40
C GLY A 163 -3.22 6.67 10.20
N GLU A 164 -3.09 5.36 10.00
CA GLU A 164 -2.09 4.52 10.68
C GLU A 164 -0.67 4.88 10.23
N LEU A 165 0.21 5.20 11.19
CA LEU A 165 1.65 5.37 10.95
C LEU A 165 2.32 4.01 10.87
N VAL A 166 2.65 3.57 9.66
CA VAL A 166 3.22 2.23 9.41
C VAL A 166 4.74 2.25 9.43
N TYR A 167 5.33 3.25 8.78
CA TYR A 167 6.78 3.42 8.78
C TYR A 167 7.17 4.81 9.25
N PHE A 168 8.28 4.85 9.96
CA PHE A 168 8.98 6.06 10.32
C PHE A 168 10.44 5.90 9.90
N THR A 169 11.03 6.89 9.25
CA THR A 169 12.42 6.80 8.81
C THR A 169 13.19 8.08 9.05
N ASN A 170 14.51 7.96 9.15
CA ASN A 170 15.39 9.13 9.13
C ASN A 170 15.44 9.74 7.72
N TYR A 171 15.59 11.05 7.67
CA TYR A 171 15.91 11.83 6.50
C TYR A 171 17.22 12.57 6.75
N ILE A 172 18.28 12.18 6.05
CA ILE A 172 19.60 12.78 6.19
C ILE A 172 19.95 13.49 4.89
N PRO A 173 19.94 14.83 4.88
CA PRO A 173 20.37 15.61 3.72
C PRO A 173 21.78 15.22 3.28
N THR A 174 21.98 15.11 1.97
CA THR A 174 23.30 14.93 1.34
C THR A 174 23.48 15.94 0.21
N GLN A 175 24.69 16.03 -0.35
CA GLN A 175 24.95 16.96 -1.47
C GLN A 175 24.14 16.61 -2.73
N LYS A 176 23.86 15.33 -2.97
CA LYS A 176 23.15 14.84 -4.16
C LYS A 176 21.65 14.65 -3.93
N GLY A 177 21.22 14.57 -2.68
CA GLY A 177 19.81 14.39 -2.33
C GLY A 177 19.70 14.05 -0.86
N PHE A 178 19.29 12.83 -0.53
CA PHE A 178 19.18 12.42 0.87
C PHE A 178 19.46 10.92 1.07
N LYS A 179 19.73 10.55 2.32
CA LYS A 179 19.94 9.18 2.77
C LYS A 179 18.90 8.82 3.83
N VAL A 180 18.47 7.56 3.81
CA VAL A 180 17.76 6.90 4.91
C VAL A 180 18.70 5.85 5.49
N ASP A 181 18.92 5.87 6.80
CA ASP A 181 19.72 4.85 7.50
C ASP A 181 19.01 4.09 8.61
N ILE A 182 17.81 4.52 8.97
CA ILE A 182 16.95 3.81 9.92
C ILE A 182 15.55 3.78 9.34
N ILE A 183 14.96 2.59 9.38
CA ILE A 183 13.53 2.36 9.23
C ILE A 183 13.00 1.84 10.56
N VAL A 184 11.92 2.42 11.04
CA VAL A 184 11.15 1.93 12.18
C VAL A 184 9.83 1.38 11.65
N VAL A 185 9.52 0.15 12.06
CA VAL A 185 8.31 -0.59 11.68
C VAL A 185 7.83 -1.41 12.87
N ASN A 186 6.56 -1.76 12.90
CA ASN A 186 6.02 -2.70 13.89
C ASN A 186 6.70 -4.08 13.75
N ASP A 187 7.15 -4.66 14.86
CA ASP A 187 7.82 -5.96 14.92
C ASP A 187 7.02 -7.09 14.28
N THR A 188 5.70 -7.02 14.34
CA THR A 188 4.80 -8.01 13.76
C THR A 188 4.85 -8.11 12.24
N LYS A 189 5.40 -7.10 11.56
CA LYS A 189 5.61 -7.08 10.10
C LYS A 189 6.93 -7.71 9.67
N ILE A 190 7.84 -7.98 10.61
CA ILE A 190 9.12 -8.60 10.29
C ILE A 190 8.89 -10.09 10.05
N ASP A 191 9.14 -10.52 8.82
CA ASP A 191 9.24 -11.92 8.47
C ASP A 191 10.70 -12.37 8.61
N GLU A 192 10.95 -13.41 9.40
CA GLU A 192 12.30 -13.96 9.58
C GLU A 192 12.82 -14.62 8.29
N GLU A 193 11.94 -15.07 7.39
CA GLU A 193 12.32 -15.69 6.11
C GLU A 193 12.65 -14.65 5.03
N ASP A 194 12.16 -13.41 5.18
CA ASP A 194 12.49 -12.28 4.31
C ASP A 194 12.60 -10.96 5.08
N PRO A 195 13.64 -10.80 5.93
CA PRO A 195 13.76 -9.66 6.83
C PRO A 195 14.00 -8.33 6.10
N HIS A 196 14.32 -8.36 4.80
CA HIS A 196 14.54 -7.18 3.97
C HIS A 196 13.28 -6.70 3.25
N PHE A 197 12.17 -7.44 3.34
CA PHE A 197 10.94 -7.13 2.62
C PHE A 197 10.44 -5.71 2.92
N GLU A 198 10.34 -5.36 4.20
CA GLU A 198 9.85 -4.05 4.64
C GLU A 198 10.77 -2.88 4.23
N LEU A 199 12.08 -3.13 4.08
CA LEU A 199 13.01 -2.15 3.49
C LEU A 199 12.64 -1.85 2.03
N LYS A 200 12.37 -2.90 1.24
CA LYS A 200 12.02 -2.73 -0.18
C LYS A 200 10.70 -1.99 -0.34
N VAL A 201 9.77 -2.22 0.59
CA VAL A 201 8.50 -1.48 0.63
C VAL A 201 8.76 0.01 0.82
N VAL A 202 9.56 0.39 1.82
CA VAL A 202 9.89 1.80 2.06
C VAL A 202 10.65 2.43 0.89
N GLU A 203 11.61 1.72 0.31
CA GLU A 203 12.33 2.17 -0.88
C GLU A 203 11.38 2.42 -2.06
N PHE A 204 10.47 1.48 -2.32
CA PHE A 204 9.43 1.63 -3.32
C PHE A 204 8.56 2.84 -3.04
N LEU A 205 8.12 3.05 -1.78
CA LEU A 205 7.28 4.19 -1.43
C LEU A 205 8.01 5.52 -1.68
N ILE A 206 9.30 5.61 -1.38
CA ILE A 206 10.09 6.81 -1.66
C ILE A 206 10.20 7.03 -3.18
N HIS A 207 10.63 6.02 -3.95
CA HIS A 207 10.76 6.15 -5.40
C HIS A 207 9.42 6.51 -6.07
N SER A 208 8.34 5.81 -5.73
CA SER A 208 7.07 5.92 -6.45
C SER A 208 6.20 7.07 -5.95
N TYR A 209 6.07 7.30 -4.65
CA TYR A 209 5.20 8.34 -4.10
C TYR A 209 5.92 9.67 -3.92
N VAL A 210 7.16 9.66 -3.40
CA VAL A 210 7.90 10.90 -3.12
C VAL A 210 8.60 11.44 -4.36
N LEU A 211 9.28 10.56 -5.12
CA LEU A 211 10.05 10.97 -6.31
C LEU A 211 9.29 10.80 -7.63
N GLY A 212 8.18 10.07 -7.63
CA GLY A 212 7.32 9.91 -8.80
C GLY A 212 7.83 8.94 -9.87
N TYR A 213 8.79 8.07 -9.55
CA TYR A 213 9.33 7.09 -10.48
C TYR A 213 8.44 5.84 -10.57
N PRO A 214 8.08 5.39 -11.78
CA PRO A 214 7.36 4.15 -11.96
C PRO A 214 8.33 2.97 -11.87
N VAL A 215 8.66 2.55 -10.65
CA VAL A 215 9.54 1.39 -10.37
C VAL A 215 8.71 0.18 -9.93
N PRO A 216 9.26 -1.05 -9.99
CA PRO A 216 8.56 -2.22 -9.47
C PRO A 216 8.48 -2.20 -7.93
N HIS A 217 7.32 -2.57 -7.38
CA HIS A 217 7.17 -2.81 -5.93
C HIS A 217 7.49 -4.26 -5.56
N PRO A 218 7.97 -4.51 -4.34
CA PRO A 218 8.21 -5.87 -3.88
C PRO A 218 6.90 -6.61 -3.62
N ILE A 219 6.89 -7.92 -3.89
CA ILE A 219 5.82 -8.82 -3.47
C ILE A 219 6.35 -9.92 -2.55
N PRO A 220 5.60 -10.31 -1.49
CA PRO A 220 6.02 -11.35 -0.57
C PRO A 220 6.21 -12.67 -1.30
N LYS A 221 7.31 -13.38 -1.04
CA LYS A 221 7.61 -14.69 -1.66
C LYS A 221 6.56 -15.77 -1.38
N VAL A 222 5.79 -15.61 -0.30
CA VAL A 222 4.69 -16.51 0.06
C VAL A 222 3.47 -16.37 -0.85
N LEU A 223 3.37 -15.27 -1.60
CA LEU A 223 2.34 -15.16 -2.63
C LEU A 223 2.72 -16.13 -3.75
N GLU A 224 1.96 -17.20 -3.87
CA GLU A 224 2.00 -18.09 -5.04
C GLU A 224 1.77 -17.27 -6.32
N ASP A 225 2.28 -17.72 -7.48
CA ASP A 225 2.19 -17.06 -8.80
C ASP A 225 0.73 -16.94 -9.35
N HIS A 226 -0.26 -16.82 -8.47
CA HIS A 226 -1.64 -16.54 -8.77
C HIS A 226 -1.83 -15.05 -9.06
N GLU A 227 -1.97 -14.73 -10.35
CA GLU A 227 -2.15 -13.38 -10.89
C GLU A 227 -3.12 -12.51 -10.08
N ASN A 228 -4.33 -13.00 -9.81
CA ASN A 228 -5.34 -12.27 -9.04
C ASN A 228 -4.90 -11.92 -7.60
N ILE A 229 -4.13 -12.81 -6.95
CA ILE A 229 -3.61 -12.56 -5.60
C ILE A 229 -2.56 -11.44 -5.64
N ILE A 230 -1.67 -11.48 -6.63
CA ILE A 230 -0.64 -10.46 -6.83
C ILE A 230 -1.29 -9.11 -7.16
N LEU A 231 -2.28 -9.06 -8.05
CA LEU A 231 -3.02 -7.84 -8.39
C LEU A 231 -3.69 -7.22 -7.15
N ASN A 232 -4.45 -8.03 -6.40
CA ASN A 232 -5.15 -7.58 -5.20
C ASN A 232 -4.18 -7.08 -4.11
N TYR A 233 -3.09 -7.82 -3.87
CA TYR A 233 -2.04 -7.41 -2.94
C TYR A 233 -1.42 -6.07 -3.37
N SER A 234 -1.00 -5.99 -4.64
CA SER A 234 -0.33 -4.82 -5.22
C SER A 234 -1.19 -3.57 -5.09
N PHE A 235 -2.48 -3.66 -5.40
CA PHE A 235 -3.38 -2.53 -5.30
C PHE A 235 -3.78 -2.20 -3.85
N SER A 236 -3.95 -3.19 -3.00
CA SER A 236 -4.24 -2.96 -1.57
C SER A 236 -3.08 -2.22 -0.90
N MET A 237 -1.84 -2.63 -1.20
CA MET A 237 -0.65 -2.02 -0.62
C MET A 237 -0.28 -0.71 -1.30
N PHE A 238 -0.23 -0.65 -2.63
CA PHE A 238 0.39 0.42 -3.42
C PHE A 238 -0.56 1.12 -4.40
N GLY A 239 -1.83 0.71 -4.44
CA GLY A 239 -2.86 1.45 -5.15
C GLY A 239 -2.59 1.65 -6.64
N ASN A 240 -2.96 2.84 -7.13
CA ASN A 240 -2.69 3.26 -8.51
C ASN A 240 -1.22 3.54 -8.85
N ARG A 241 -0.31 3.42 -7.87
CA ARG A 241 1.15 3.52 -8.10
C ARG A 241 1.84 2.16 -8.15
N GLY A 242 1.17 1.07 -7.74
CA GLY A 242 1.65 -0.30 -7.83
C GLY A 242 1.58 -0.87 -9.25
N LEU A 243 2.28 -0.24 -10.19
CA LEU A 243 2.15 -0.53 -11.63
C LEU A 243 2.85 -1.82 -12.05
N TYR A 244 3.93 -2.19 -11.38
CA TYR A 244 4.74 -3.37 -11.71
C TYR A 244 5.14 -4.05 -10.41
N ALA A 245 4.96 -5.37 -10.30
CA ALA A 245 5.39 -6.14 -9.14
C ALA A 245 6.65 -6.96 -9.43
N SER A 246 7.47 -7.22 -8.42
CA SER A 246 8.62 -8.14 -8.53
C SER A 246 8.92 -8.86 -7.21
N TYR A 247 9.41 -10.10 -7.30
CA TYR A 247 9.95 -10.86 -6.17
C TYR A 247 11.42 -10.51 -5.84
N GLU A 248 12.09 -9.78 -6.74
CA GLU A 248 13.52 -9.45 -6.62
C GLU A 248 13.83 -8.36 -5.59
#